data_AF-A0A3D0RB47-F1
#
_entry.id   AF-A0A3D0RB47-F1
#
_cell.length_a   1.000
_cell.length_b   1.000
_cell.length_c   1.000
_cell.angle_alpha   90.00
_cell.angle_beta   90.00
_cell.angle_gamma   90.00
#
_symmetry.space_group_name_H-M   'P 1'
#
loop_
_entity.id
_entity.type
_entity.pdbx_description
1 polymer ?
#
loop_
_entity_poly.entity_id
_entity_poly.type
_entity_poly.pdbx_seq_one_letter_code
_entity_poly.pdbx_strand_id
1 'polypeptide(L)'
;KAVFTIDFRHPTQEVIDDMEARLRAGAAEICKELGLEMEIEQSGKFDPVKFDDDCVGAVRRAAQRLGYSHRDIVSGAGHDACWINRIAPTAMVMCPCVDGLSHNEAEEITKDWATAGADVLFHAIVETAGIVDD
;
A
#
# COMPACT_ATOMS: atom_id res chain seq x y z
N LYS A 1 -0.96 34.48 -2.73
CA LYS A 1 -1.40 33.20 -3.33
C LYS A 1 -0.49 32.11 -2.78
N ALA A 2 -1.06 31.11 -2.11
CA ALA A 2 -0.36 29.90 -1.69
C ALA A 2 -0.95 28.72 -2.46
N VAL A 3 -0.11 27.77 -2.84
CA VAL A 3 -0.53 26.52 -3.50
C VAL A 3 0.17 25.40 -2.77
N PHE A 4 -0.59 24.40 -2.36
CA PHE A 4 -0.08 23.24 -1.62
C PHE A 4 -0.96 22.03 -1.94
N THR A 5 -0.46 20.84 -1.62
CA THR A 5 -1.15 19.57 -1.85
C THR A 5 -1.55 18.94 -0.53
N ILE A 6 -2.61 18.12 -0.58
CA ILE A 6 -3.09 17.30 0.53
C ILE A 6 -3.21 15.88 0.02
N ASP A 7 -2.72 14.92 0.80
CA ASP A 7 -2.77 13.49 0.50
C ASP A 7 -3.50 12.78 1.65
N PHE A 8 -4.57 12.05 1.33
CA PHE A 8 -5.31 11.22 2.27
C PHE A 8 -5.20 9.74 1.89
N ARG A 9 -4.92 8.91 2.89
CA ARG A 9 -4.81 7.46 2.73
C ARG A 9 -5.49 6.76 3.88
N HIS A 10 -6.38 5.82 3.55
CA HIS A 10 -6.96 4.90 4.51
C HIS A 10 -7.37 3.61 3.78
N PRO A 11 -7.27 2.42 4.39
CA PRO A 11 -7.74 1.18 3.76
C PRO A 11 -9.27 1.08 3.59
N THR A 12 -10.03 2.12 3.97
CA THR A 12 -11.49 2.11 4.00
C THR A 12 -11.98 3.37 3.30
N GLN A 13 -12.77 3.20 2.24
CA GLN A 13 -13.17 4.31 1.36
C GLN A 13 -14.02 5.32 2.11
N GLU A 14 -14.92 4.84 2.97
CA GLU A 14 -15.82 5.68 3.77
C GLU A 14 -15.05 6.62 4.71
N VAL A 15 -13.86 6.22 5.17
CA VAL A 15 -13.00 7.07 6.01
C VAL A 15 -12.31 8.14 5.16
N ILE A 16 -11.89 7.83 3.94
CA ILE A 16 -11.33 8.83 3.01
C ILE A 16 -12.41 9.87 2.68
N ASP A 17 -13.63 9.43 2.41
CA ASP A 17 -14.76 10.31 2.10
C ASP A 17 -15.09 11.25 3.28
N ASP A 18 -15.06 10.75 4.52
CA ASP A 18 -15.20 11.58 5.74
C ASP A 18 -14.05 12.60 5.87
N MET A 19 -12.81 12.19 5.65
CA MET A 19 -11.65 13.07 5.71
C MET A 19 -11.75 14.21 4.68
N GLU A 20 -12.16 13.90 3.44
CA GLU A 20 -12.37 14.90 2.39
C GLU A 20 -13.51 15.85 2.74
N ALA A 21 -14.65 15.33 3.21
CA ALA A 21 -15.79 16.15 3.60
C ALA A 21 -15.41 17.15 4.70
N ARG A 22 -14.67 16.69 5.71
CA ARG A 22 -14.20 17.53 6.83
C ARG A 22 -13.17 18.55 6.40
N LEU A 23 -12.25 18.18 5.49
CA LEU A 23 -11.29 19.11 4.90
C LEU A 23 -12.03 20.25 4.18
N ARG A 24 -12.98 19.92 3.29
CA ARG A 24 -13.70 20.91 2.50
C ARG A 24 -14.52 21.85 3.39
N ALA A 25 -15.19 21.31 4.40
CA ALA A 25 -15.95 22.11 5.36
C ALA A 25 -15.04 23.07 6.15
N GLY A 26 -13.98 22.56 6.77
CA GLY A 26 -13.06 23.37 7.58
C GLY A 26 -12.30 24.41 6.76
N ALA A 27 -11.87 24.07 5.54
CA ALA A 27 -11.20 25.02 4.65
C ALA A 27 -12.14 26.18 4.26
N ALA A 28 -13.42 25.88 3.97
CA ALA A 28 -14.40 26.91 3.65
C ALA A 28 -14.66 27.86 4.83
N GLU A 29 -14.71 27.35 6.05
CA GLU A 29 -14.85 28.17 7.26
C GLU A 29 -13.64 29.11 7.44
N ILE A 30 -12.41 28.58 7.36
CA ILE A 30 -11.17 29.36 7.49
C ILE A 30 -11.11 30.45 6.42
N CYS A 31 -11.40 30.13 5.16
CA CYS A 31 -11.38 31.10 4.07
C CYS A 31 -12.41 32.21 4.26
N LYS A 32 -13.61 31.87 4.75
CA LYS A 32 -14.66 32.85 5.07
C LYS A 32 -14.22 33.80 6.17
N GLU A 33 -13.64 33.29 7.26
CA GLU A 33 -13.17 34.11 8.39
C GLU A 33 -12.04 35.06 8.01
N LEU A 34 -11.15 34.61 7.12
CA LEU A 34 -9.99 35.39 6.67
C LEU A 34 -10.26 36.26 5.44
N GLY A 35 -11.45 36.17 4.82
CA GLY A 35 -11.76 36.88 3.57
C GLY A 35 -10.93 36.42 2.38
N LEU A 36 -10.59 35.12 2.33
CA LEU A 36 -9.79 34.51 1.26
C LEU A 36 -10.67 33.74 0.27
N GLU A 37 -10.22 33.68 -0.97
CA GLU A 37 -10.77 32.78 -1.99
C GLU A 37 -9.96 31.47 -2.01
N MET A 38 -10.63 30.35 -2.29
CA MET A 38 -9.98 29.05 -2.44
C MET A 38 -10.59 28.24 -3.58
N GLU A 39 -9.77 27.35 -4.14
CA GLU A 39 -10.15 26.32 -5.09
C GLU A 39 -9.50 25.00 -4.64
N ILE A 40 -10.26 23.91 -4.69
CA ILE A 40 -9.77 22.57 -4.36
C ILE A 40 -10.05 21.66 -5.55
N GLU A 41 -8.99 21.22 -6.21
CA GLU A 41 -9.02 20.25 -7.29
C GLU A 41 -8.54 18.88 -6.79
N GLN A 42 -9.26 17.82 -7.13
CA GLN A 42 -8.78 16.46 -6.91
C GLN A 42 -7.83 16.06 -8.04
N SER A 43 -6.53 16.07 -7.75
CA SER A 43 -5.48 15.75 -8.73
C SER A 43 -5.30 14.25 -8.97
N GLY A 44 -5.74 13.40 -8.02
CA GLY A 44 -5.63 11.96 -8.12
C GLY A 44 -6.57 11.24 -7.15
N LYS A 45 -6.98 10.02 -7.53
CA LYS A 45 -7.73 9.11 -6.67
C LYS A 45 -7.16 7.70 -6.80
N PHE A 46 -7.02 7.04 -5.67
CA PHE A 46 -6.72 5.62 -5.60
C PHE A 46 -7.73 4.95 -4.66
N ASP A 47 -8.52 4.01 -5.16
CA ASP A 47 -9.46 3.27 -4.31
C ASP A 47 -8.68 2.32 -3.39
N PRO A 48 -9.12 2.07 -2.14
CA PRO A 48 -8.49 1.08 -1.27
C PRO A 48 -8.40 -0.28 -1.94
N VAL A 49 -7.20 -0.88 -1.92
CA VAL A 49 -6.95 -2.17 -2.55
C VAL A 49 -6.95 -3.28 -1.52
N LYS A 50 -7.83 -4.27 -1.74
CA LYS A 50 -7.78 -5.58 -1.09
C LYS A 50 -7.16 -6.57 -2.06
N PHE A 51 -6.04 -7.17 -1.67
CA PHE A 51 -5.40 -8.25 -2.42
C PHE A 51 -6.18 -9.56 -2.30
N ASP A 52 -5.93 -10.47 -3.23
CA ASP A 52 -6.60 -11.76 -3.31
C ASP A 52 -6.30 -12.63 -2.06
N ASP A 53 -7.34 -13.19 -1.45
CA ASP A 53 -7.23 -13.90 -0.17
C ASP A 53 -6.41 -15.20 -0.32
N ASP A 54 -6.45 -15.87 -1.48
CA ASP A 54 -5.69 -17.10 -1.74
C ASP A 54 -4.21 -16.80 -1.96
N CYS A 55 -3.89 -15.76 -2.73
CA CYS A 55 -2.51 -15.29 -2.91
C CYS A 55 -1.90 -14.81 -1.59
N VAL A 56 -2.63 -14.02 -0.79
CA VAL A 56 -2.20 -13.62 0.56
C VAL A 56 -2.01 -14.84 1.45
N GLY A 57 -2.91 -15.83 1.34
CA GLY A 57 -2.79 -17.12 2.00
C GLY A 57 -1.50 -17.85 1.64
N ALA A 58 -1.12 -17.90 0.36
CA ALA A 58 0.10 -18.55 -0.12
C ALA A 58 1.35 -17.88 0.45
N VAL A 59 1.42 -16.54 0.44
CA VAL A 59 2.51 -15.78 1.05
C VAL A 59 2.63 -16.10 2.55
N ARG A 60 1.51 -16.10 3.27
CA ARG A 60 1.49 -16.38 4.72
C ARG A 60 1.98 -17.80 5.02
N ARG A 61 1.50 -18.80 4.27
CA ARG A 61 1.91 -20.21 4.43
C ARG A 61 3.39 -20.41 4.10
N ALA A 62 3.91 -19.73 3.09
CA ALA A 62 5.33 -19.78 2.74
C ALA A 62 6.20 -19.25 3.90
N ALA A 63 5.86 -18.08 4.46
CA ALA A 63 6.57 -17.53 5.62
C ALA A 63 6.54 -18.48 6.84
N GLN A 64 5.37 -19.07 7.12
CA GLN A 64 5.20 -20.05 8.20
C GLN A 64 6.07 -21.29 8.03
N ARG A 65 6.07 -21.88 6.82
CA ARG A 65 6.85 -23.08 6.51
C ARG A 65 8.36 -22.85 6.66
N LEU A 66 8.82 -21.66 6.28
CA LEU A 66 10.23 -21.27 6.38
C LEU A 66 10.64 -20.85 7.80
N GLY A 67 9.67 -20.73 8.73
CA GLY A 67 9.94 -20.35 10.12
C GLY A 67 10.23 -18.86 10.32
N TYR A 68 9.89 -18.00 9.34
CA TYR A 68 10.05 -16.56 9.46
C TYR A 68 8.92 -15.94 10.29
N SER A 69 9.26 -15.00 11.16
CA SER A 69 8.27 -14.16 11.82
C SER A 69 7.51 -13.33 10.79
N HIS A 70 6.18 -13.26 10.91
CA HIS A 70 5.35 -12.52 9.96
C HIS A 70 4.16 -11.86 10.65
N ARG A 71 3.56 -10.89 9.97
CA ARG A 71 2.29 -10.26 10.35
C ARG A 71 1.57 -9.78 9.10
N ASP A 72 0.26 -9.61 9.20
CA ASP A 72 -0.50 -8.91 8.18
C ASP A 72 -0.19 -7.41 8.23
N ILE A 73 -0.13 -6.77 7.06
CA ILE A 73 0.18 -5.36 6.89
C ILE A 73 -0.58 -4.78 5.70
N VAL A 74 -0.98 -3.51 5.81
CA VAL A 74 -1.54 -2.72 4.70
C VAL A 74 -0.40 -1.90 4.10
N SER A 75 -0.23 -1.94 2.77
CA SER A 75 0.74 -1.04 2.14
C SER A 75 0.26 0.41 2.25
N GLY A 76 1.13 1.29 2.75
CA GLY A 76 0.90 2.72 2.80
C GLY A 76 1.17 3.43 1.47
N ALA A 77 1.72 2.73 0.48
CA ALA A 77 2.13 3.26 -0.81
C ALA A 77 1.43 2.54 -1.98
N GLY A 78 1.29 3.24 -3.11
CA GLY A 78 0.86 2.64 -4.36
C GLY A 78 2.00 1.83 -5.01
N HIS A 79 1.67 0.65 -5.52
CA HIS A 79 2.58 -0.20 -6.27
C HIS A 79 1.89 -0.70 -7.55
N ASP A 80 2.67 -1.14 -8.54
CA ASP A 80 2.11 -1.70 -9.79
C ASP A 80 1.17 -2.88 -9.53
N ALA A 81 1.47 -3.69 -8.51
CA ALA A 81 0.63 -4.78 -8.05
C ALA A 81 -0.81 -4.34 -7.74
N CYS A 82 -1.01 -3.11 -7.28
CA CYS A 82 -2.33 -2.60 -6.97
C CYS A 82 -3.18 -2.39 -8.24
N TRP A 83 -2.56 -2.13 -9.40
CA TRP A 83 -3.24 -2.09 -10.70
C TRP A 83 -3.45 -3.48 -11.29
N ILE A 84 -2.46 -4.37 -11.18
CA ILE A 84 -2.55 -5.76 -11.63
C ILE A 84 -3.69 -6.51 -10.92
N ASN A 85 -3.91 -6.20 -9.64
CA ASN A 85 -5.01 -6.76 -8.83
C ASN A 85 -6.41 -6.54 -9.43
N ARG A 86 -6.57 -5.63 -10.40
CA ARG A 86 -7.85 -5.42 -11.10
C ARG A 86 -8.17 -6.47 -12.16
N ILE A 87 -7.16 -7.25 -12.59
CA ILE A 87 -7.29 -8.19 -13.70
C ILE A 87 -6.76 -9.60 -13.39
N ALA A 88 -6.05 -9.79 -12.26
CA ALA A 88 -5.55 -11.09 -11.83
C ALA A 88 -5.46 -11.18 -10.30
N PRO A 89 -5.62 -12.39 -9.72
CA PRO A 89 -5.30 -12.65 -8.32
C PRO A 89 -3.88 -12.18 -8.00
N THR A 90 -3.75 -11.29 -7.02
CA THR A 90 -2.48 -10.62 -6.72
C THR A 90 -2.30 -10.51 -5.21
N ALA A 91 -1.05 -10.61 -4.75
CA ALA A 91 -0.62 -10.26 -3.40
C ALA A 91 0.79 -9.65 -3.43
N MET A 92 1.25 -9.12 -2.31
CA MET A 92 2.60 -8.58 -2.15
C MET A 92 3.32 -9.25 -0.98
N VAL A 93 4.65 -9.35 -1.10
CA VAL A 93 5.56 -9.71 -0.01
C VAL A 93 6.32 -8.47 0.40
N MET A 94 6.31 -8.13 1.69
CA MET A 94 7.09 -7.01 2.24
C MET A 94 8.22 -7.55 3.12
N CYS A 95 9.40 -6.97 2.99
CA CYS A 95 10.48 -7.12 3.97
C CYS A 95 10.69 -5.80 4.72
N PRO A 96 11.26 -5.81 5.94
CA PRO A 96 11.56 -4.58 6.66
C PRO A 96 12.66 -3.77 5.98
N CYS A 97 12.69 -2.47 6.26
CA CYS A 97 13.82 -1.59 6.01
C CYS A 97 14.25 -0.89 7.30
N VAL A 98 15.51 -0.48 7.37
CA VAL A 98 16.07 0.20 8.56
C VAL A 98 15.30 1.49 8.81
N ASP A 99 14.85 1.68 10.04
CA ASP A 99 14.05 2.83 10.50
C ASP A 99 12.74 3.10 9.72
N GLY A 100 12.28 2.16 8.89
CA GLY A 100 11.14 2.36 8.01
C GLY A 100 11.39 3.42 6.93
N LEU A 101 12.66 3.76 6.67
CA LEU A 101 13.03 4.80 5.72
C LEU A 101 12.84 4.32 4.28
N SER A 102 12.30 5.18 3.43
CA SER A 102 12.26 4.97 1.98
C SER A 102 12.30 6.30 1.24
N HIS A 103 12.48 6.27 -0.09
CA HIS A 103 12.64 7.45 -0.94
C HIS A 103 13.79 8.35 -0.46
N ASN A 104 14.84 7.73 0.07
CA ASN A 104 16.02 8.38 0.61
C ASN A 104 17.25 7.55 0.25
N GLU A 105 18.37 8.19 -0.03
CA GLU A 105 19.62 7.52 -0.40
C GLU A 105 20.19 6.62 0.73
N ALA A 106 19.76 6.85 1.97
CA ALA A 106 20.09 6.01 3.13
C ALA A 106 19.12 4.84 3.35
N GLU A 107 18.17 4.59 2.43
CA GLU A 107 17.31 3.40 2.47
C GLU A 107 18.16 2.12 2.45
N GLU A 108 17.96 1.25 3.45
CA GLU A 108 18.75 0.04 3.62
C GLU A 108 17.89 -1.15 4.09
N ILE A 109 18.20 -2.32 3.56
CA ILE A 109 17.72 -3.61 4.05
C ILE A 109 18.92 -4.52 4.36
N THR A 110 18.78 -5.41 5.34
CA THR A 110 19.80 -6.42 5.62
C THR A 110 19.77 -7.53 4.57
N LYS A 111 20.89 -8.25 4.40
CA LYS A 111 20.94 -9.44 3.53
C LYS A 111 19.95 -10.52 3.97
N ASP A 112 19.79 -10.71 5.28
CA ASP A 112 18.86 -11.70 5.83
C ASP A 112 17.40 -11.35 5.50
N TRP A 113 17.02 -10.07 5.55
CA TRP A 113 15.68 -9.63 5.15
C TRP A 113 15.45 -9.80 3.65
N ALA A 114 16.45 -9.49 2.82
CA ALA A 114 16.38 -9.69 1.38
C ALA A 114 16.20 -11.18 1.03
N THR A 115 16.99 -12.06 1.66
CA THR A 115 16.88 -13.51 1.48
C THR A 115 15.52 -14.03 1.93
N ALA A 116 15.06 -13.65 3.13
CA ALA A 116 13.77 -14.10 3.63
C ALA A 116 12.60 -13.67 2.74
N GLY A 117 12.62 -12.41 2.26
CA GLY A 117 11.61 -11.92 1.32
C GLY A 117 11.61 -12.67 -0.01
N ALA A 118 12.80 -12.96 -0.56
CA ALA A 118 12.95 -13.71 -1.79
C ALA A 118 12.52 -15.18 -1.65
N ASP A 119 12.85 -15.85 -0.55
CA ASP A 119 12.44 -17.23 -0.28
C ASP A 119 10.91 -17.35 -0.18
N VAL A 120 10.27 -16.42 0.54
CA VAL A 120 8.80 -16.37 0.65
C VAL A 120 8.17 -16.17 -0.71
N LEU A 121 8.69 -15.24 -1.51
CA LEU A 121 8.21 -15.00 -2.87
C LEU A 121 8.36 -16.25 -3.75
N PHE A 122 9.54 -16.88 -3.76
CA PHE A 122 9.81 -18.09 -4.53
C PHE A 122 8.78 -19.19 -4.20
N HIS A 123 8.59 -19.46 -2.91
CA HIS A 123 7.68 -20.50 -2.46
C HIS A 123 6.20 -20.19 -2.76
N ALA A 124 5.77 -18.94 -2.62
CA ALA A 124 4.41 -18.53 -2.97
C ALA A 124 4.15 -18.66 -4.49
N ILE A 125 5.13 -18.30 -5.32
CA ILE A 125 5.04 -18.46 -6.78
C ILE A 125 4.96 -19.93 -7.16
N VAL A 126 5.84 -20.79 -6.65
CA VAL A 126 5.85 -22.22 -6.98
C VAL A 126 4.54 -22.91 -6.60
N GLU A 127 3.94 -22.54 -5.46
CA GLU A 127 2.62 -23.06 -5.07
C GLU A 127 1.49 -22.63 -6.02
N THR A 128 1.59 -21.43 -6.59
CA THR A 128 0.54 -20.82 -7.42
C THR A 128 0.70 -21.15 -8.90
N ALA A 129 1.93 -21.37 -9.38
CA ALA A 129 2.24 -21.55 -10.80
C ALA A 129 1.64 -22.83 -11.41
N GLY A 130 1.24 -23.80 -10.57
CA GLY A 130 0.77 -25.11 -11.02
C GLY A 130 1.89 -25.94 -11.66
N ILE A 131 1.66 -27.25 -11.80
CA ILE A 131 2.51 -28.12 -12.63
C ILE A 131 1.84 -28.20 -14.00
N VAL A 132 2.57 -27.80 -15.04
CA VAL A 132 2.16 -28.04 -16.43
C VAL A 132 2.87 -29.32 -16.85
N ASP A 133 2.12 -30.40 -17.03
CA ASP A 133 2.64 -31.62 -17.67
C ASP A 133 2.75 -31.36 -19.19
N ASP A 134 3.89 -31.72 -19.79
CA ASP A 134 4.16 -31.66 -21.24
C ASP A 134 3.38 -32.72 -22.05
#